data_AF-A0AAU1QJ80-F1
#
_entry.id   AF-A0AAU1QJ80-F1
#
_cell.length_a   1.000
_cell.length_b   1.000
_cell.length_c   1.000
_cell.angle_alpha   90.00
_cell.angle_beta   90.00
_cell.angle_gamma   90.00
#
_symmetry.space_group_name_H-M   'P 1'
#
loop_
_entity.id
_entity.type
_entity.pdbx_description
1 polymer ?
#
loop_
_entity_poly.entity_id
_entity_poly.type
_entity_poly.pdbx_seq_one_letter_code
_entity_poly.pdbx_strand_id
1 'polypeptide(L)'
;MNLAPRRGIRAEGTPEPVPADAEGRSAQSFLVEAVVTRGHETRRAVAGGRDIHAVTAPLVVEGLARLLRGDRAVTGVVAVGEAFDAGSFLRALTLDHLKRLGLPAGASRARCFARGGGRGRGVA
;
A
#
# COMPACT_ATOMS: atom_id res chain seq x y z
N MET A 1 18.13 -11.92 14.61
CA MET A 1 16.90 -12.40 13.93
C MET A 1 16.13 -13.27 14.94
N ASN A 2 14.91 -12.90 15.33
CA ASN A 2 14.14 -13.57 16.39
C ASN A 2 13.41 -14.82 15.82
N LEU A 3 13.56 -15.98 16.45
CA LEU A 3 13.05 -17.27 15.98
C LEU A 3 11.59 -17.54 16.34
N ALA A 4 10.99 -16.75 17.24
CA ALA A 4 9.63 -16.96 17.75
C ALA A 4 8.53 -17.03 16.67
N PRO A 5 8.52 -16.19 15.61
CA PRO A 5 7.43 -16.20 14.62
C PRO A 5 7.41 -17.47 13.76
N ARG A 6 8.54 -18.17 13.61
CA ARG A 6 8.65 -19.33 12.70
C ARG A 6 7.83 -20.55 13.16
N ARG A 7 7.58 -20.70 14.47
CA ARG A 7 6.86 -21.85 15.01
C ARG A 7 5.35 -21.81 14.68
N GLY A 8 4.78 -20.64 14.44
CA GLY A 8 3.36 -20.48 14.13
C GLY A 8 2.99 -20.65 12.65
N ILE A 9 3.97 -20.62 11.73
CA ILE A 9 3.72 -20.64 10.27
C ILE A 9 3.45 -22.07 9.75
N ARG A 10 3.74 -23.09 10.56
CA ARG A 10 3.50 -24.52 10.24
C ARG A 10 2.85 -25.23 11.43
N ALA A 11 1.77 -24.68 11.96
CA ALA A 11 0.93 -25.44 12.88
C ALA A 11 0.20 -26.53 12.06
N GLU A 12 0.18 -27.77 12.56
CA GLU A 12 -0.43 -28.93 11.89
C GLU A 12 -1.93 -28.73 11.58
N GLY A 13 -2.59 -27.78 12.25
CA GLY A 13 -3.99 -27.39 11.99
C GLY A 13 -4.19 -26.29 10.94
N THR A 14 -3.15 -25.83 10.25
CA THR A 14 -3.23 -24.85 9.15
C THR A 14 -2.89 -25.52 7.83
N PRO A 15 -3.86 -26.16 7.16
CA PRO A 15 -3.63 -26.75 5.85
C PRO A 15 -3.17 -25.68 4.85
N GLU A 16 -2.37 -26.08 3.87
CA GLU A 16 -1.89 -25.15 2.85
C GLU A 16 -3.06 -24.48 2.11
N PRO A 17 -2.95 -23.17 1.79
CA PRO A 17 -3.97 -22.49 1.01
C PRO A 17 -4.18 -23.22 -0.33
N VAL A 18 -5.41 -23.70 -0.56
CA VAL A 18 -5.76 -24.35 -1.81
C VAL A 18 -5.93 -23.28 -2.89
N PRO A 19 -5.23 -23.38 -4.03
CA PRO A 19 -5.44 -22.52 -5.18
C PRO A 19 -6.89 -22.53 -5.63
N ALA A 20 -7.40 -21.35 -5.91
CA ALA A 20 -8.80 -21.15 -6.23
C ALA A 20 -9.02 -20.81 -7.71
N ASP A 21 -7.95 -20.88 -8.50
CA ASP A 21 -7.89 -20.93 -9.97
C ASP A 21 -6.53 -21.47 -10.46
N ALA A 22 -6.38 -21.61 -11.78
CA ALA A 22 -5.20 -22.17 -12.43
C ALA A 22 -3.93 -21.33 -12.24
N GLU A 23 -4.07 -20.05 -11.87
CA GLU A 23 -2.95 -19.14 -11.62
C GLU A 23 -2.41 -19.22 -10.18
N GLY A 24 -2.92 -20.15 -9.36
CA GLY A 24 -2.44 -20.30 -7.98
C GLY A 24 -3.08 -19.33 -6.99
N ARG A 25 -4.10 -18.55 -7.40
CA ARG A 25 -4.60 -17.42 -6.58
C ARG A 25 -5.49 -17.88 -5.44
N SER A 26 -5.48 -17.13 -4.35
CA SER A 26 -6.37 -17.36 -3.20
C SER A 26 -7.85 -17.12 -3.54
N ALA A 27 -8.76 -17.85 -2.89
CA ALA A 27 -10.21 -17.60 -2.98
C ALA A 27 -10.66 -16.31 -2.28
N GLN A 28 -9.82 -15.76 -1.41
CA GLN A 28 -10.17 -14.64 -0.55
C GLN A 28 -10.41 -13.36 -1.35
N SER A 29 -11.48 -12.65 -1.02
CA SER A 29 -11.79 -11.33 -1.56
C SER A 29 -11.36 -10.23 -0.60
N PHE A 30 -11.12 -9.03 -1.12
CA PHE A 30 -10.84 -7.86 -0.31
C PHE A 30 -11.54 -6.62 -0.88
N LEU A 31 -11.79 -5.65 -0.01
CA LEU A 31 -12.29 -4.33 -0.34
C LEU A 31 -11.55 -3.32 0.55
N VAL A 32 -11.00 -2.29 -0.07
CA VAL A 32 -10.41 -1.13 0.60
C VAL A 32 -11.21 0.09 0.18
N GLU A 33 -11.60 0.88 1.16
CA GLU A 33 -12.29 2.14 0.95
C GLU A 33 -11.53 3.25 1.69
N ALA A 34 -11.24 4.33 0.98
CA ALA A 34 -10.66 5.54 1.54
C ALA A 34 -11.66 6.68 1.39
N VAL A 35 -12.08 7.24 2.52
CA VAL A 35 -12.91 8.45 2.58
C VAL A 35 -12.06 9.57 3.18
N VAL A 36 -11.97 10.69 2.46
CA VAL A 36 -11.21 11.87 2.88
C VAL A 36 -12.16 13.06 2.92
N THR A 37 -12.21 13.74 4.06
CA THR A 37 -13.01 14.96 4.26
C THR A 37 -12.11 16.16 4.49
N ARG A 38 -12.36 17.26 3.77
CA ARG A 38 -11.69 18.55 3.95
C ARG A 38 -12.72 19.68 3.92
N GLY A 39 -12.98 20.28 5.08
CA GLY A 39 -14.06 21.25 5.22
C GLY A 39 -15.41 20.59 4.91
N HIS A 40 -16.12 21.13 3.92
CA HIS A 40 -17.40 20.58 3.45
C HIS A 40 -17.28 19.61 2.27
N GLU A 41 -16.06 19.36 1.76
CA GLU A 41 -15.84 18.39 0.68
C GLU A 41 -15.52 17.00 1.26
N THR A 42 -16.25 15.98 0.78
CA THR A 42 -15.95 14.56 1.03
C THR A 42 -15.62 13.87 -0.28
N ARG A 43 -14.53 13.12 -0.31
CA ARG A 43 -14.10 12.29 -1.44
C ARG A 43 -13.99 10.85 -1.01
N ARG A 44 -14.42 9.93 -1.89
CA ARG A 44 -14.41 8.49 -1.66
C ARG A 44 -13.67 7.79 -2.78
N ALA A 45 -12.78 6.87 -2.43
CA ALA A 45 -12.14 5.95 -3.35
C ALA A 45 -12.36 4.51 -2.86
N VAL A 46 -12.59 3.58 -3.78
CA VAL A 46 -12.81 2.16 -3.49
C VAL A 46 -11.94 1.33 -4.41
N ALA A 47 -11.24 0.34 -3.84
CA ALA A 47 -10.49 -0.67 -4.57
C ALA A 47 -10.84 -2.05 -4.01
N GLY A 48 -11.09 -3.03 -4.85
CA GLY A 48 -11.42 -4.38 -4.41
C GLY A 48 -11.06 -5.44 -5.44
N GLY A 49 -10.88 -6.66 -4.97
CA GLY A 49 -10.41 -7.77 -5.81
C GLY A 49 -10.48 -9.10 -5.11
N ARG A 50 -9.85 -10.09 -5.75
CA ARG A 50 -9.60 -11.43 -5.23
C ARG A 50 -8.09 -11.57 -5.08
N ASP A 51 -7.67 -12.31 -4.07
CA ASP A 51 -6.27 -12.51 -3.72
C ASP A 51 -5.58 -11.19 -3.35
N ILE A 52 -5.57 -10.88 -2.05
CA ILE A 52 -4.94 -9.66 -1.55
C ILE A 52 -3.42 -9.65 -1.80
N HIS A 53 -2.78 -10.81 -1.98
CA HIS A 53 -1.35 -10.88 -2.30
C HIS A 53 -1.07 -10.47 -3.74
N ALA A 54 -2.00 -10.71 -4.67
CA ALA A 54 -1.89 -10.22 -6.04
C ALA A 54 -1.81 -8.68 -6.12
N VAL A 55 -2.33 -7.97 -5.11
CA VAL A 55 -2.20 -6.50 -5.01
C VAL A 55 -1.06 -6.08 -4.08
N THR A 56 -0.86 -6.79 -2.98
CA THR A 56 0.18 -6.45 -1.99
C THR A 56 1.58 -6.69 -2.52
N ALA A 57 1.79 -7.75 -3.30
CA ALA A 57 3.11 -8.07 -3.86
C ALA A 57 3.62 -6.96 -4.80
N PRO A 58 2.85 -6.46 -5.79
CA PRO A 58 3.25 -5.30 -6.60
C PRO A 58 3.58 -4.06 -5.77
N LEU A 59 2.80 -3.76 -4.70
CA LEU A 59 3.08 -2.63 -3.81
C LEU A 59 4.45 -2.76 -3.13
N VAL A 60 4.77 -3.95 -2.61
CA VAL A 60 6.06 -4.20 -1.93
C VAL A 60 7.21 -4.15 -2.93
N VAL A 61 7.06 -4.78 -4.10
CA VAL A 61 8.09 -4.81 -5.15
C VAL A 61 8.39 -3.41 -5.66
N GLU A 62 7.37 -2.58 -5.89
CA GLU A 62 7.56 -1.20 -6.34
C GLU A 62 8.25 -0.33 -5.28
N GLY A 63 7.88 -0.50 -4.00
CA GLY A 63 8.56 0.19 -2.89
C GLY A 63 10.03 -0.17 -2.81
N LEU A 64 10.36 -1.45 -2.94
CA LEU A 64 11.74 -1.93 -2.97
C LEU A 64 12.49 -1.40 -4.20
N ALA A 65 11.87 -1.43 -5.38
CA ALA A 65 12.47 -0.95 -6.62
C ALA A 65 12.81 0.56 -6.54
N ARG A 66 11.93 1.39 -5.97
CA ARG A 66 12.21 2.83 -5.74
C ARG A 66 13.34 3.05 -4.75
N LEU A 67 13.36 2.27 -3.66
CA LEU A 67 14.42 2.35 -2.67
C LEU A 67 15.79 2.01 -3.29
N LEU A 68 15.85 0.94 -4.09
CA LEU A 68 17.09 0.50 -4.76
C LEU A 68 17.56 1.47 -5.85
N ARG A 69 16.65 2.16 -6.55
CA ARG A 69 17.01 3.20 -7.52
C ARG A 69 17.53 4.49 -6.87
N GLY A 70 17.40 4.62 -5.55
CA GLY A 70 17.81 5.82 -4.83
C GLY A 70 16.83 6.99 -4.99
N ASP A 71 15.57 6.71 -5.37
CA ASP A 71 14.53 7.74 -5.55
C ASP A 71 14.29 8.56 -4.26
N ARG A 72 14.68 8.01 -3.09
CA ARG A 72 14.79 8.72 -1.81
C ARG A 72 15.84 8.11 -0.91
N ALA A 73 16.53 8.97 -0.15
CA ALA A 73 17.23 8.56 1.07
C ALA A 73 16.23 8.50 2.23
N VAL A 74 16.00 7.31 2.78
CA VAL A 74 15.19 7.10 3.98
C VAL A 74 16.07 6.43 5.03
N THR A 75 16.11 7.01 6.22
CA THR A 75 16.77 6.42 7.40
C THR A 75 15.72 6.07 8.45
N GLY A 76 15.80 4.86 9.01
CA GLY A 76 14.84 4.38 10.02
C GLY A 76 13.60 3.72 9.41
N VAL A 77 12.50 3.73 10.15
CA VAL A 77 11.22 3.11 9.74
C VAL A 77 10.28 4.19 9.24
N VAL A 78 9.77 4.03 8.02
CA VAL A 78 8.84 4.97 7.39
C VAL A 78 7.71 4.21 6.71
N ALA A 79 6.52 4.82 6.65
CA ALA A 79 5.45 4.29 5.82
C ALA A 79 5.73 4.55 4.32
N VAL A 80 5.34 3.62 3.45
CA VAL A 80 5.48 3.78 1.98
C VAL A 80 4.79 5.06 1.49
N GLY A 81 3.61 5.39 2.04
CA GLY A 81 2.86 6.62 1.71
C GLY A 81 3.49 7.91 2.24
N GLU A 82 4.45 7.83 3.15
CA GLU A 82 5.27 8.97 3.59
C GLU A 82 6.57 9.06 2.79
N ALA A 83 7.14 7.91 2.39
CA ALA A 83 8.37 7.84 1.62
C ALA A 83 8.20 8.33 0.17
N PHE A 84 7.07 8.00 -0.48
CA PHE A 84 6.88 8.20 -1.91
C PHE A 84 5.61 8.99 -2.24
N ASP A 85 5.64 9.69 -3.39
CA ASP A 85 4.43 10.31 -3.94
C ASP A 85 3.39 9.24 -4.29
N ALA A 86 2.24 9.28 -3.62
CA ALA A 86 1.20 8.27 -3.77
C ALA A 86 0.65 8.16 -5.22
N GLY A 87 0.53 9.28 -5.93
CA GLY A 87 -0.02 9.29 -7.28
C GLY A 87 0.92 8.61 -8.27
N SER A 88 2.20 8.95 -8.24
CA SER A 88 3.26 8.31 -9.02
C SER A 88 3.41 6.83 -8.65
N PHE A 89 3.30 6.50 -7.37
CA PHE A 89 3.41 5.13 -6.87
C PHE A 89 2.31 4.23 -7.42
N LEU A 90 1.04 4.64 -7.23
CA LEU A 90 -0.10 3.83 -7.65
C LEU A 90 -0.21 3.70 -9.17
N ARG A 91 0.25 4.69 -9.94
CA ARG A 91 0.29 4.60 -11.42
C ARG A 91 1.34 3.64 -11.96
N ALA A 92 2.36 3.30 -11.18
CA ALA A 92 3.38 2.32 -11.59
C ALA A 92 2.87 0.87 -11.47
N LEU A 93 1.77 0.65 -10.75
CA LEU A 93 1.21 -0.68 -10.52
C LEU A 93 0.29 -1.09 -11.67
N THR A 94 0.43 -2.32 -12.14
CA THR A 94 -0.57 -2.97 -13.00
C THR A 94 -1.81 -3.30 -12.16
N LEU A 95 -2.92 -2.64 -12.46
CA LEU A 95 -4.18 -2.77 -11.70
C LEU A 95 -5.04 -3.96 -12.16
N ASP A 96 -4.49 -4.89 -12.93
CA ASP A 96 -5.21 -6.02 -13.55
C ASP A 96 -5.85 -6.97 -12.52
N HIS A 97 -5.39 -6.92 -11.27
CA HIS A 97 -5.92 -7.70 -10.16
C HIS A 97 -7.08 -7.02 -9.41
N LEU A 98 -7.38 -5.75 -9.72
CA LEU A 98 -8.52 -5.02 -9.17
C LEU A 98 -9.78 -5.34 -9.98
N LYS A 99 -10.75 -5.96 -9.32
CA LYS A 99 -12.09 -6.22 -9.89
C LYS A 99 -13.06 -5.06 -9.67
N ARG A 100 -12.77 -4.18 -8.71
CA ARG A 100 -13.56 -2.99 -8.41
C ARG A 100 -12.63 -1.80 -8.20
N LEU A 101 -12.81 -0.75 -8.99
CA LEU A 101 -12.11 0.52 -8.83
C LEU A 101 -13.12 1.67 -8.99
N GLY A 102 -13.27 2.48 -7.94
CA GLY A 102 -14.05 3.70 -7.96
C GLY A 102 -13.18 4.85 -7.48
N LEU A 103 -12.90 5.82 -8.35
CA LEU A 103 -12.11 6.99 -8.02
C LEU A 103 -13.03 8.22 -7.94
N PRO A 104 -12.73 9.20 -7.06
CA PRO A 104 -13.51 10.43 -6.99
C PRO A 104 -13.33 11.23 -8.29
N ALA A 105 -14.43 11.77 -8.82
CA ALA A 105 -14.36 12.68 -9.97
C ALA A 105 -13.50 13.91 -9.61
N GLY A 106 -12.56 14.29 -10.49
CA GLY A 106 -11.72 15.50 -10.33
C GLY A 106 -10.34 15.29 -9.69
N ALA A 107 -9.71 14.13 -9.84
CA ALA A 107 -8.31 13.89 -9.43
C ALA A 107 -7.29 14.63 -10.32
N SER A 108 -7.38 15.96 -10.42
CA SER A 108 -6.33 16.79 -11.04
C SER A 108 -5.35 17.27 -9.98
N ARG A 109 -4.09 16.86 -10.15
CA ARG A 109 -2.87 17.26 -9.43
C ARG A 109 -3.00 17.35 -7.91
N ALA A 110 -2.63 16.26 -7.23
CA ALA A 110 -2.29 16.29 -5.81
C ALA A 110 -1.19 17.34 -5.60
N ARG A 111 -1.54 18.47 -4.97
CA ARG A 111 -0.55 19.38 -4.43
C ARG A 111 0.19 18.64 -3.33
N CYS A 112 1.50 18.58 -3.47
CA CYS A 112 2.44 18.00 -2.52
C CYS A 112 2.05 18.44 -1.09
N PHE A 113 1.75 17.47 -0.23
CA PHE A 113 1.46 17.72 1.18
C PHE A 113 2.79 18.05 1.87
N ALA A 114 3.24 19.31 1.74
CA ALA A 114 4.38 19.83 2.48
C ALA A 114 3.94 19.98 3.94
N ARG A 115 4.22 18.96 4.76
CA ARG A 115 4.09 19.06 6.21
C ARG A 115 5.16 20.04 6.70
N GLY A 116 4.72 21.13 7.32
CA GLY A 116 5.56 22.24 7.76
C GLY A 116 6.75 21.78 8.62
N GLY A 117 7.95 22.19 8.21
CA GLY A 117 9.16 22.05 9.00
C GLY A 117 9.11 22.95 10.22
N GLY A 118 8.83 22.37 11.39
CA GLY A 118 9.11 23.00 12.67
C GLY A 118 10.60 22.96 12.96
N ARG A 119 11.33 24.00 12.57
CA ARG A 119 12.65 24.31 13.14
C ARG A 119 12.45 24.72 14.60
N GLY A 120 12.78 23.84 15.54
CA GLY A 120 13.03 24.19 16.93
C GLY A 120 14.52 24.33 17.18
N ARG A 121 15.06 25.55 17.01
CA ARG A 121 16.27 25.97 17.71
C ARG A 121 15.85 26.50 19.08
N GLY A 122 16.52 26.08 20.15
CA GLY A 122 16.67 26.93 21.35
C GLY A 122 16.53 26.27 22.72
N VAL A 123 17.70 26.10 23.36
CA VAL A 123 18.02 26.33 24.79
C VAL A 123 17.59 25.28 25.83
N ALA A 124 18.55 24.47 26.26
CA ALA A 124 19.15 24.53 27.60
C ALA A 124 20.57 23.93 27.56
#